data_AF-A0A7V3P1R1-F1
#
_entry.id   AF-A0A7V3P1R1-F1
#
_cell.length_a   1.000
_cell.length_b   1.000
_cell.length_c   1.000
_cell.angle_alpha   90.00
_cell.angle_beta   90.00
_cell.angle_gamma   90.00
#
_symmetry.space_group_name_H-M   'P 1'
#
loop_
_entity.id
_entity.type
_entity.pdbx_description
1 polymer ?
#
loop_
_entity_poly.entity_id
_entity_poly.type
_entity_poly.pdbx_seq_one_letter_code
_entity_poly.pdbx_strand_id
1 'polypeptide(L)'
;MRSYLCLPVLPVNIALVLVALIDLITTVVWLKTGRAIEINPIMASVLRLGIDVFIGVKVGTLAAYILVLEWYRRSRSAALAALIGRITLASYISIYTVSFLLVNGSLIFC
;
A
#
# COMPACT_ATOMS: atom_id res chain seq x y z
N MET A 1 7.58 25.07 6.05
CA MET A 1 8.71 24.18 5.67
C MET A 1 9.41 23.53 6.88
N ARG A 2 9.53 24.22 8.03
CA ARG A 2 10.17 23.71 9.26
C ARG A 2 9.46 22.50 9.91
N SER A 3 8.16 22.33 9.68
CA SER A 3 7.30 21.36 10.39
C SER A 3 7.58 19.89 10.08
N TYR A 4 8.08 19.54 8.89
CA TYR A 4 8.32 18.13 8.51
C TYR A 4 9.63 17.55 9.05
N LEU A 5 10.53 18.39 9.56
CA LEU A 5 11.83 17.96 10.10
C LEU A 5 11.74 17.61 11.59
N CYS A 6 10.88 18.26 12.37
CA CYS A 6 10.69 17.98 13.80
C CYS A 6 9.87 16.71 14.10
N LEU A 7 9.13 16.18 13.12
CA LEU A 7 8.33 14.98 13.35
C LEU A 7 9.21 13.71 13.30
N PRO A 8 8.95 12.73 14.18
CA PRO A 8 9.70 11.47 14.18
C PRO A 8 9.51 10.68 12.88
N VAL A 9 8.30 10.72 12.31
CA VAL A 9 7.87 10.05 11.07
C VAL A 9 6.95 11.00 10.29
N LEU A 10 6.97 10.99 8.94
CA LEU A 10 5.96 11.76 8.19
C LEU A 10 4.55 11.22 8.45
N PRO A 11 3.54 12.07 8.64
CA PRO A 11 2.14 11.64 8.74
C PRO A 11 1.66 10.84 7.52
N VAL A 12 2.16 11.16 6.33
CA VAL A 12 1.80 10.45 5.10
C VAL A 12 2.32 9.01 5.08
N ASN A 13 3.44 8.73 5.76
CA ASN A 13 3.96 7.37 5.89
C ASN A 13 3.07 6.53 6.80
N ILE A 14 2.54 7.13 7.87
CA ILE A 14 1.56 6.48 8.74
C ILE A 14 0.29 6.14 7.95
N ALA A 15 -0.22 7.09 7.16
CA ALA A 15 -1.38 6.86 6.31
C ALA A 15 -1.15 5.74 5.29
N LEU A 16 0.01 5.71 4.63
CA LEU A 16 0.39 4.63 3.71
C LEU A 16 0.42 3.27 4.40
N VAL A 17 0.98 3.19 5.61
CA VAL A 17 0.99 1.95 6.39
C VAL A 17 -0.43 1.48 6.71
N LEU A 18 -1.30 2.39 7.18
CA LEU A 18 -2.68 2.04 7.51
C LEU A 18 -3.45 1.55 6.27
N VAL A 19 -3.36 2.26 5.15
CA VAL A 19 -4.04 1.89 3.91
C VAL A 19 -3.52 0.55 3.38
N ALA A 20 -2.21 0.32 3.39
CA ALA A 20 -1.62 -0.93 2.94
C ALA A 20 -1.96 -2.11 3.85
N LEU A 21 -2.06 -1.90 5.16
CA LEU A 21 -2.52 -2.94 6.09
C LEU A 21 -3.99 -3.28 5.87
N ILE A 22 -4.85 -2.27 5.67
CA ILE A 22 -6.26 -2.50 5.35
C ILE A 22 -6.38 -3.31 4.05
N ASP A 23 -5.68 -2.89 2.99
CA ASP A 23 -5.64 -3.62 1.71
C ASP A 23 -5.17 -5.07 1.88
N LEU A 24 -4.11 -5.29 2.65
CA LEU A 24 -3.59 -6.64 2.89
C LEU A 24 -4.64 -7.51 3.61
N ILE A 25 -5.26 -6.98 4.66
CA ILE A 25 -6.27 -7.70 5.45
C ILE A 25 -7.49 -8.02 4.57
N THR A 26 -8.03 -7.04 3.85
CA THR A 26 -9.19 -7.25 2.98
C THR A 26 -8.88 -8.25 1.88
N THR A 27 -7.70 -8.15 1.25
CA THR A 27 -7.24 -9.09 0.23
C THR A 27 -7.16 -10.50 0.79
N VAL A 28 -6.51 -10.70 1.94
CA VAL A 28 -6.38 -12.03 2.55
C VAL A 28 -7.74 -12.62 2.92
N VAL A 29 -8.66 -11.81 3.46
CA VAL A 29 -10.01 -12.26 3.81
C VAL A 29 -10.78 -12.72 2.56
N TRP A 30 -10.72 -11.95 1.47
CA TRP A 30 -11.41 -12.33 0.24
C TRP A 30 -10.78 -13.50 -0.50
N LEU A 31 -9.44 -13.59 -0.52
CA LEU A 31 -8.74 -14.74 -1.08
C LEU A 31 -9.08 -16.02 -0.31
N LYS A 32 -9.09 -15.98 1.03
CA LYS A 32 -9.44 -17.15 1.86
C LYS A 32 -10.89 -17.59 1.72
N THR A 33 -11.79 -16.67 1.39
CA THR A 33 -13.21 -17.00 1.16
C THR A 33 -13.52 -17.36 -0.30
N GLY A 34 -12.52 -17.34 -1.18
CA GLY A 34 -12.69 -17.62 -2.62
C GLY A 34 -13.53 -16.56 -3.35
N ARG A 35 -13.72 -15.38 -2.73
CA ARG A 35 -14.63 -14.33 -3.22
C ARG A 35 -13.98 -13.32 -4.16
N ALA A 36 -12.64 -13.23 -4.15
CA ALA A 36 -11.90 -12.31 -5.01
C ALA A 36 -10.70 -12.99 -5.65
N ILE A 37 -10.24 -12.38 -6.74
CA ILE A 37 -8.97 -12.69 -7.40
C ILE A 37 -8.00 -11.52 -7.21
N GLU A 38 -6.71 -11.81 -7.08
CA GLU A 38 -5.66 -10.78 -7.03
C GLU A 38 -5.45 -10.22 -8.45
N ILE A 39 -5.71 -8.92 -8.62
CA ILE A 39 -5.67 -8.24 -9.92
C ILE A 39 -4.23 -7.87 -10.30
N ASN A 40 -3.37 -7.58 -9.31
CA ASN A 40 -1.99 -7.23 -9.57
C ASN A 40 -1.24 -8.48 -10.08
N PRO A 41 -0.79 -8.51 -11.35
CA PRO A 41 -0.23 -9.72 -11.96
C PRO A 41 1.06 -10.20 -11.28
N ILE A 42 1.84 -9.26 -10.72
CA ILE A 42 3.04 -9.58 -9.94
C ILE A 42 2.61 -10.30 -8.66
N MET A 43 1.65 -9.72 -7.92
CA MET A 43 1.17 -10.30 -6.67
C MET A 43 0.40 -11.60 -6.87
N ALA A 44 -0.34 -11.73 -7.97
CA ALA A 44 -1.00 -12.99 -8.37
C ALA A 44 0.03 -14.09 -8.64
N SER A 45 1.19 -13.75 -9.20
CA SER A 45 2.29 -14.69 -9.39
C SER A 45 2.93 -15.08 -8.05
N VAL A 46 3.13 -14.12 -7.14
CA VAL A 46 3.63 -14.38 -5.78
C VAL A 46 2.65 -15.26 -4.99
N LEU A 47 1.34 -15.03 -5.15
CA LEU A 47 0.29 -15.79 -4.46
C LEU A 47 0.34 -17.29 -4.79
N ARG A 48 0.84 -17.68 -5.97
CA ARG A 48 1.05 -19.09 -6.35
C ARG A 48 2.09 -19.79 -5.47
N LEU A 49 2.97 -19.04 -4.79
CA LEU A 49 3.95 -19.56 -3.85
C LEU A 49 3.39 -19.76 -2.44
N GLY A 50 2.16 -19.31 -2.18
CA GLY A 50 1.48 -19.41 -0.89
C GLY A 50 1.14 -18.05 -0.28
N ILE A 51 0.14 -18.06 0.61
CA ILE A 51 -0.40 -16.83 1.22
C ILE A 51 0.61 -16.15 2.16
N ASP A 52 1.45 -16.92 2.84
CA ASP A 52 2.46 -16.38 3.75
C ASP A 52 3.57 -15.64 2.98
N VAL A 53 3.97 -16.16 1.81
CA VAL A 53 4.93 -15.51 0.91
C VAL A 53 4.34 -14.21 0.36
N PHE A 54 3.06 -14.24 -0.04
CA PHE A 54 2.33 -13.05 -0.49
C PHE A 54 2.30 -11.95 0.58
N ILE A 55 1.95 -12.30 1.82
CA ILE A 55 1.96 -11.38 2.96
C ILE A 55 3.37 -10.81 3.16
N GLY A 56 4.39 -11.68 3.20
CA GLY A 56 5.78 -11.30 3.39
C GLY A 56 6.27 -10.31 2.32
N VAL A 57 5.93 -10.54 1.05
CA VAL A 57 6.31 -9.64 -0.05
C VAL A 57 5.57 -8.30 0.03
N LYS A 58 4.26 -8.27 0.31
CA LYS A 58 3.52 -7.01 0.50
C LYS A 58 4.07 -6.20 1.67
N VAL A 59 4.30 -6.83 2.82
CA VAL A 59 4.87 -6.15 4.00
C VAL A 59 6.31 -5.69 3.74
N GLY A 60 7.14 -6.54 3.12
CA GLY A 60 8.53 -6.22 2.80
C GLY A 60 8.67 -5.05 1.82
N THR A 61 7.84 -5.02 0.77
CA THR A 61 7.83 -3.93 -0.21
C THR A 61 7.37 -2.61 0.40
N LEU A 62 6.32 -2.63 1.24
CA LEU A 62 5.89 -1.46 2.01
C LEU A 62 6.99 -0.95 2.94
N ALA A 63 7.61 -1.84 3.71
CA ALA A 63 8.70 -1.49 4.62
C ALA A 63 9.88 -0.87 3.86
N ALA A 64 10.31 -1.47 2.75
CA ALA A 64 11.36 -0.94 1.90
C ALA A 64 11.03 0.47 1.38
N TYR A 65 9.81 0.68 0.86
CA TYR A 65 9.36 1.99 0.40
C TYR A 65 9.41 3.04 1.51
N ILE A 66 8.86 2.75 2.69
CA ILE A 66 8.83 3.67 3.82
C ILE A 66 10.25 4.01 4.30
N LEU A 67 11.12 3.01 4.41
CA LEU A 67 12.52 3.21 4.80
C LEU A 67 13.26 4.11 3.80
N VAL A 68 13.11 3.86 2.49
CA VAL A 68 13.75 4.67 1.45
C VAL A 68 13.22 6.11 1.47
N LEU A 69 11.89 6.29 1.61
CA LEU A 69 11.28 7.62 1.64
C LEU A 69 11.71 8.41 2.89
N GLU A 70 11.82 7.73 4.03
CA GLU A 70 12.25 8.34 5.29
C GLU A 70 13.74 8.69 5.28
N TRP A 71 14.58 7.80 4.73
CA TRP A 71 15.98 8.06 4.47
C TRP A 71 16.15 9.27 3.54
N TYR A 72 15.37 9.34 2.46
CA TYR A 72 15.40 10.46 1.52
C TYR A 72 14.92 11.77 2.17
N ARG A 73 13.86 11.73 3.01
CA ARG A 73 13.43 12.90 3.80
C ARG A 73 14.60 13.46 4.61
N ARG A 74 15.30 12.59 5.34
CA ARG A 74 16.34 12.99 6.29
C ARG A 74 17.63 13.43 5.60
N SER A 75 17.94 12.82 4.45
CA SER A 75 19.23 13.03 3.76
C SER A 75 19.19 14.10 2.67
N ARG A 76 18.02 14.39 2.10
CA ARG A 76 17.90 15.25 0.90
C ARG A 76 16.86 16.34 1.05
N SER A 77 15.57 15.98 1.05
CA SER A 77 14.49 16.98 1.03
C SER A 77 13.21 16.42 1.65
N ALA A 78 12.82 17.01 2.78
CA ALA A 78 11.58 16.68 3.45
C ALA A 78 10.33 17.09 2.67
N ALA A 79 10.40 18.19 1.92
CA ALA A 79 9.28 18.67 1.12
C ALA A 79 9.00 17.73 -0.06
N LEU A 80 10.04 17.30 -0.77
CA LEU A 80 9.89 16.35 -1.87
C LEU A 80 9.45 14.97 -1.36
N ALA A 81 10.00 14.49 -0.24
CA ALA A 81 9.55 13.24 0.37
C ALA A 81 8.05 13.29 0.72
N ALA A 82 7.57 14.40 1.28
CA ALA A 82 6.16 14.58 1.61
C ALA A 82 5.27 14.63 0.35
N LEU A 83 5.73 15.30 -0.72
CA LEU A 83 5.01 15.36 -1.99
C LEU A 83 4.90 13.97 -2.63
N ILE A 84 6.03 13.25 -2.74
CA ILE A 84 6.07 11.89 -3.28
C ILE A 84 5.16 10.98 -2.45
N GLY A 85 5.25 11.02 -1.12
CA GLY A 85 4.38 10.24 -0.24
C GLY A 85 2.89 10.51 -0.48
N ARG A 86 2.50 11.78 -0.70
CA ARG A 86 1.10 12.15 -0.98
C ARG A 86 0.64 11.67 -2.35
N ILE A 87 1.48 11.80 -3.37
CA ILE A 87 1.18 11.30 -4.71
C ILE A 87 1.01 9.78 -4.65
N THR A 88 1.94 9.06 -4.03
CA THR A 88 1.85 7.61 -3.85
C THR A 88 0.59 7.20 -3.11
N LEU A 89 0.23 7.89 -2.02
CA LEU A 89 -1.00 7.60 -1.28
C LEU A 89 -2.24 7.81 -2.14
N ALA A 90 -2.31 8.93 -2.86
CA ALA A 90 -3.42 9.22 -3.76
C ALA A 90 -3.52 8.17 -4.88
N SER A 91 -2.39 7.86 -5.54
CA SER A 91 -2.33 6.83 -6.57
C SER A 91 -2.73 5.46 -6.04
N TYR A 92 -2.28 5.07 -4.85
CA TYR A 92 -2.65 3.81 -4.22
C TYR A 92 -4.15 3.70 -4.04
N ILE A 93 -4.77 4.70 -3.40
CA ILE A 93 -6.21 4.71 -3.12
C ILE A 93 -7.00 4.71 -4.43
N SER A 94 -6.60 5.52 -5.42
CA SER A 94 -7.26 5.57 -6.72
C SER A 94 -7.17 4.23 -7.47
N ILE A 95 -5.98 3.64 -7.56
CA ILE A 95 -5.78 2.36 -8.25
C ILE A 95 -6.55 1.26 -7.54
N TYR A 96 -6.48 1.17 -6.21
CA TYR A 96 -7.23 0.18 -5.43
C TYR A 96 -8.73 0.31 -5.65
N THR A 97 -9.27 1.52 -5.47
CA THR A 97 -10.72 1.77 -5.58
C THR A 97 -11.23 1.42 -6.97
N VAL A 98 -10.55 1.91 -8.02
CA VAL A 98 -10.96 1.65 -9.42
C VAL A 98 -10.83 0.17 -9.75
N SER A 99 -9.69 -0.46 -9.45
CA SER A 99 -9.46 -1.88 -9.78
C SER A 99 -10.44 -2.79 -9.02
N PHE A 100 -10.68 -2.48 -7.74
CA PHE A 100 -11.61 -3.24 -6.93
C PHE A 100 -13.04 -3.14 -7.46
N LEU A 101 -13.52 -1.93 -7.77
CA LEU A 101 -14.87 -1.74 -8.31
C LEU A 101 -15.05 -2.41 -9.68
N LEU A 102 -14.04 -2.37 -10.55
CA LEU A 102 -14.11 -2.98 -11.88
C LEU A 102 -14.19 -4.50 -11.85
N VAL A 103 -13.47 -5.16 -10.94
CA VAL A 103 -13.35 -6.62 -10.92
C VAL A 103 -14.26 -7.27 -9.87
N ASN A 104 -14.45 -6.62 -8.73
CA ASN A 104 -15.14 -7.17 -7.57
C ASN A 104 -16.35 -6.32 -7.14
N GLY A 105 -16.77 -5.33 -7.94
CA GLY A 105 -17.88 -4.44 -7.61
C GLY A 105 -19.21 -5.16 -7.36
N SER A 106 -19.40 -6.34 -7.98
CA SER A 106 -20.55 -7.21 -7.72
C SER A 106 -20.69 -7.66 -6.26
N LEU A 107 -19.60 -7.67 -5.47
CA LEU A 107 -19.65 -8.00 -4.04
C LEU A 107 -20.28 -6.88 -3.18
N ILE A 108 -20.38 -5.65 -3.70
CA ILE A 108 -20.92 -4.49 -2.96
C ILE A 108 -22.41 -4.28 -3.26
N PHE A 109 -22.85 -4.60 -4.47
CA PHE A 109 -24.22 -4.30 -4.95
C PHE A 109 -25.18 -5.50 -4.89
N CYS A 110 -24.94 -6.46 -3.99
CA CYS A 110 -25.83 -7.58 -3.71
C CYS A 110 -26.56 -7.43 -2.37
#